data_AF-A0A0E0PZV7-F1
#
_entry.id   AF-A0A0E0PZV7-F1
#
_cell.length_a   1.000
_cell.length_b   1.000
_cell.length_c   1.000
_cell.angle_alpha   90.00
_cell.angle_beta   90.00
_cell.angle_gamma   90.00
#
_symmetry.space_group_name_H-M   'P 1'
#
loop_
_entity.id
_entity.type
_entity.pdbx_description
1 polymer ?
#
loop_
_entity_poly.entity_id
_entity_poly.type
_entity_poly.pdbx_seq_one_letter_code
_entity_poly.pdbx_strand_id
1 'polypeptide(L)'
;MLETKPPSPGTAGAAGVAGGGYHRRWAAPLLASVLLSSLLIAASLFFSSSRALLLSFSPLPSAASAEPLFVEAKLRQQQQMRGAAASGGRGRGAVPRIAYLVSGSAGDGAALRRTLRALYHPSNMYVVHLDLEAPATERAELAAAVRADPVYSRFRNVKVVTRANLVTYRGPTMVANTLHAAAILLREGGEWDWFINLSASDYPLVTQDDLLYVLSDLPRQLNFIEHTSDIGWKEYQRAKPVIIDPGLYSLQKSDVFWITEKRSVPTAFKLFTGSAWMMLTHQFIEYCIWGWDNLPRTVLMYYANFLSSPEGYFHTVICNVPEFRNTTVNHDLHFISWDNPPKQHPHYLTLNDFDGMVNSNAPFARKFGREDPVLDKIDQELLGRQPDGFVAGGWMDLLNTTTVKGSFTVERVQDLRPGPGADRLKKLVTGLLTQEGFDDKHCL
;
A
#
# COMPACT_ATOMS: atom_id res chain seq x y z
N MET A 1 32.95 -67.03 4.19
CA MET A 1 32.59 -68.40 4.60
C MET A 1 31.10 -68.40 4.91
N LEU A 2 30.35 -69.11 4.09
CA LEU A 2 28.93 -69.43 4.29
C LEU A 2 28.80 -70.44 5.43
N GLU A 3 27.76 -70.29 6.27
CA GLU A 3 26.98 -71.36 6.92
C GLU A 3 26.04 -70.70 7.95
N THR A 4 24.77 -71.06 8.16
CA THR A 4 23.77 -71.92 7.51
C THR A 4 22.44 -71.60 8.21
N LYS A 5 21.33 -71.78 7.50
CA LYS A 5 19.94 -71.61 7.96
C LYS A 5 19.44 -72.92 8.66
N PRO A 6 18.20 -73.00 9.14
CA PRO A 6 17.77 -73.31 10.52
C PRO A 6 17.27 -74.77 10.70
N PRO A 7 16.55 -75.08 11.79
CA PRO A 7 15.17 -75.53 11.56
C PRO A 7 14.12 -75.04 12.58
N SER A 8 12.86 -75.08 12.14
CA SER A 8 11.60 -74.91 12.89
C SER A 8 11.00 -76.32 13.17
N PRO A 9 9.74 -76.48 13.62
CA PRO A 9 9.04 -75.99 14.82
C PRO A 9 8.43 -77.18 15.64
N GLY A 10 7.97 -76.94 16.87
CA GLY A 10 7.12 -77.89 17.63
C GLY A 10 6.20 -77.11 18.57
N THR A 11 4.91 -77.01 18.25
CA THR A 11 3.75 -77.83 18.69
C THR A 11 3.18 -77.49 20.06
N ALA A 12 1.86 -77.35 20.06
CA ALA A 12 1.00 -76.78 21.08
C ALA A 12 0.72 -77.71 22.27
N GLY A 13 0.35 -77.12 23.41
CA GLY A 13 -0.26 -77.80 24.55
C GLY A 13 -0.85 -76.78 25.54
N ALA A 14 -2.15 -76.88 25.77
CA ALA A 14 -2.94 -75.97 26.61
C ALA A 14 -3.03 -76.45 28.08
N ALA A 15 -3.53 -75.52 28.91
CA ALA A 15 -4.16 -75.66 30.24
C ALA A 15 -3.30 -75.39 31.49
N GLY A 16 -3.84 -74.51 32.35
CA GLY A 16 -3.41 -74.34 33.75
C GLY A 16 -3.56 -72.92 34.30
N VAL A 17 -4.78 -72.55 34.71
CA VAL A 17 -5.04 -71.35 35.52
C VAL A 17 -4.67 -71.64 36.99
N ALA A 18 -3.84 -70.80 37.60
CA ALA A 18 -3.81 -70.59 39.04
C ALA A 18 -3.40 -69.14 39.34
N GLY A 19 -4.24 -68.42 40.08
CA GLY A 19 -4.08 -67.01 40.41
C GLY A 19 -3.04 -66.72 41.49
N GLY A 20 -2.54 -65.48 41.48
CA GLY A 20 -1.72 -64.88 42.53
C GLY A 20 -1.55 -63.40 42.24
N GLY A 21 -1.98 -62.54 43.18
CA GLY A 21 -2.33 -61.15 42.92
C GLY A 21 -1.16 -60.21 42.55
N TYR A 22 -1.42 -59.32 41.60
CA TYR A 22 -0.65 -58.08 41.42
C TYR A 22 -1.54 -56.89 41.77
N HIS A 23 -1.16 -56.25 42.88
CA HIS A 23 -1.81 -55.09 43.45
C HIS A 23 -1.89 -53.89 42.48
N ARG A 24 -3.04 -53.22 42.52
CA ARG A 24 -3.42 -51.96 41.87
C ARG A 24 -2.47 -50.77 42.19
N ARG A 25 -1.23 -50.79 41.71
CA ARG A 25 -0.28 -49.67 41.91
C ARG A 25 -0.56 -48.46 41.00
N TRP A 26 -1.35 -48.63 39.94
CA TRP A 26 -1.72 -47.56 39.01
C TRP A 26 -3.08 -46.91 39.28
N ALA A 27 -3.92 -47.51 40.14
CA ALA A 27 -5.26 -46.98 40.40
C ALA A 27 -5.23 -45.69 41.24
N ALA A 28 -4.32 -45.62 42.22
CA ALA A 28 -4.16 -44.44 43.07
C ALA A 28 -3.70 -43.18 42.31
N PRO A 29 -2.64 -43.20 41.47
CA PRO A 29 -2.24 -42.01 40.71
C PRO A 29 -3.29 -41.62 39.66
N LEU A 30 -4.02 -42.58 39.09
CA LEU A 30 -5.06 -42.30 38.10
C LEU A 30 -6.29 -41.64 38.74
N LEU A 31 -6.71 -42.12 39.92
CA LEU A 31 -7.78 -41.47 40.70
C LEU A 31 -7.37 -40.08 41.19
N ALA A 32 -6.12 -39.90 41.63
CA ALA A 32 -5.61 -38.58 42.02
C ALA A 32 -5.58 -37.60 40.83
N SER A 33 -5.18 -38.06 39.65
CA SER A 33 -5.22 -37.29 38.41
C SER A 33 -6.64 -36.84 38.04
N VAL A 34 -7.61 -37.77 38.09
CA VAL A 34 -9.02 -37.48 37.78
C VAL A 34 -9.64 -36.53 38.80
N LEU A 35 -9.31 -36.68 40.09
CA LEU A 35 -9.77 -35.77 41.14
C LEU A 35 -9.16 -34.37 40.98
N LEU A 36 -7.88 -34.26 40.68
CA LEU A 36 -7.22 -32.96 40.48
C LEU A 36 -7.78 -32.24 39.24
N SER A 37 -7.99 -32.95 38.15
CA SER A 37 -8.55 -32.37 36.92
C SER A 37 -10.02 -31.97 37.08
N SER A 38 -10.84 -32.76 37.77
CA SER A 38 -12.22 -32.36 38.09
C SER A 38 -12.29 -31.17 39.05
N LEU A 39 -11.37 -31.08 40.03
CA LEU A 39 -11.30 -29.94 40.95
C LEU A 39 -10.86 -28.66 40.24
N LEU A 40 -9.94 -28.74 39.27
CA LEU A 40 -9.53 -27.60 38.43
C LEU A 40 -10.65 -27.13 37.50
N ILE A 41 -11.43 -28.05 36.92
CA ILE A 41 -12.60 -27.71 36.10
C ILE A 41 -13.71 -27.09 36.95
N ALA A 42 -13.96 -27.62 38.15
CA ALA A 42 -14.91 -27.02 39.08
C ALA A 42 -14.45 -25.62 39.50
N ALA A 43 -13.16 -25.45 39.83
CA ALA A 43 -12.61 -24.14 40.17
C ALA A 43 -12.74 -23.15 39.01
N SER A 44 -12.45 -23.53 37.77
CA SER A 44 -12.61 -22.62 36.62
C SER A 44 -14.07 -22.22 36.40
N LEU A 45 -15.02 -23.12 36.64
CA LEU A 45 -16.45 -22.82 36.57
C LEU A 45 -16.92 -21.93 37.74
N PHE A 46 -16.41 -22.11 38.96
CA PHE A 46 -16.77 -21.29 40.14
C PHE A 46 -16.08 -19.91 40.16
N PHE A 47 -14.84 -19.79 39.68
CA PHE A 47 -14.13 -18.52 39.54
C PHE A 47 -14.59 -17.72 38.31
N SER A 48 -15.14 -18.37 37.28
CA SER A 48 -15.74 -17.69 36.12
C SER A 48 -17.20 -17.26 36.36
N SER A 49 -17.96 -17.99 37.19
CA SER A 49 -19.38 -17.70 37.45
C SER A 49 -19.66 -16.63 38.52
N SER A 50 -18.66 -16.20 39.28
CA SER A 50 -18.86 -15.18 40.35
C SER A 50 -18.62 -13.73 39.90
N ARG A 51 -18.34 -13.48 38.61
CA ARG A 51 -18.24 -12.11 38.04
C ARG A 51 -19.05 -11.88 36.76
N ALA A 52 -19.77 -12.88 36.26
CA ALA A 52 -20.48 -12.79 34.98
C ALA A 52 -22.02 -12.68 35.08
N LEU A 53 -22.61 -12.66 36.28
CA LEU A 53 -24.07 -12.64 36.49
C LEU A 53 -24.62 -11.41 37.23
N LEU A 54 -23.88 -10.30 37.19
CA LEU A 54 -24.44 -8.96 37.42
C LEU A 54 -24.19 -8.11 36.17
N LEU A 55 -24.71 -8.57 35.03
CA LEU A 55 -25.03 -7.70 33.92
C LEU A 55 -26.23 -6.85 34.36
N SER A 56 -25.93 -5.76 35.05
CA SER A 56 -26.77 -4.58 35.04
C SER A 56 -27.14 -4.32 33.59
N PHE A 57 -28.44 -4.36 33.27
CA PHE A 57 -28.98 -3.82 32.04
C PHE A 57 -28.77 -2.29 32.05
N SER A 58 -27.53 -1.87 31.82
CA SER A 58 -27.27 -0.57 31.26
C SER A 58 -27.83 -0.62 29.84
N PRO A 59 -28.77 0.25 29.45
CA PRO A 59 -29.17 0.32 28.06
C PRO A 59 -27.91 0.53 27.22
N LEU A 60 -27.72 -0.35 26.23
CA LEU A 60 -26.73 -0.15 25.18
C LEU A 60 -26.84 1.31 24.72
N PRO A 61 -25.75 2.10 24.70
CA PRO A 61 -25.79 3.35 23.97
C PRO A 61 -26.21 3.00 22.55
N SER A 62 -27.28 3.65 22.09
CA SER A 62 -27.81 3.51 20.74
C SER A 62 -26.65 3.37 19.75
N ALA A 63 -26.71 2.40 18.84
CA ALA A 63 -25.70 2.13 17.80
C ALA A 63 -25.43 3.32 16.85
N ALA A 64 -26.05 4.47 17.11
CA ALA A 64 -25.80 5.74 16.46
C ALA A 64 -24.45 6.40 16.79
N SER A 65 -23.66 5.90 17.75
CA SER A 65 -22.39 6.55 18.16
C SER A 65 -21.12 5.70 18.06
N ALA A 66 -21.19 4.47 17.53
CA ALA A 66 -19.98 3.68 17.28
C ALA A 66 -19.47 3.97 15.86
N GLU A 67 -18.28 4.56 15.76
CA GLU A 67 -17.54 4.64 14.49
C GLU A 67 -17.44 3.22 13.89
N PRO A 68 -17.92 3.00 12.65
CA PRO A 68 -17.84 1.69 12.02
C PRO A 68 -16.38 1.22 11.91
N LEU A 69 -16.11 0.04 12.47
CA LEU A 69 -14.76 -0.53 12.58
C LEU A 69 -14.12 -0.86 11.21
N PHE A 70 -14.95 -1.10 10.18
CA PHE A 70 -14.50 -1.52 8.85
C PHE A 70 -15.07 -0.62 7.75
N VAL A 71 -14.29 -0.47 6.69
CA VAL A 71 -14.59 0.45 5.59
C VAL A 71 -15.87 0.09 4.84
N GLU A 72 -16.19 -1.20 4.71
CA GLU A 72 -17.37 -1.65 3.98
C GLU A 72 -18.66 -1.20 4.66
N ALA A 73 -18.66 -1.12 6.00
CA ALA A 73 -19.78 -0.54 6.74
C ALA A 73 -19.89 0.98 6.47
N LYS A 74 -18.75 1.70 6.45
CA LYS A 74 -18.70 3.13 6.06
C LYS A 74 -19.24 3.34 4.65
N LEU A 75 -18.85 2.49 3.70
CA LEU A 75 -19.27 2.57 2.30
C LEU A 75 -20.75 2.29 2.12
N ARG A 76 -21.30 1.26 2.79
CA ARG A 76 -22.74 0.98 2.78
C ARG A 76 -23.54 2.13 3.36
N GLN A 77 -23.08 2.70 4.48
CA GLN A 77 -23.70 3.89 5.06
C GLN A 77 -23.59 5.09 4.11
N GLN A 78 -22.46 5.29 3.44
CA GLN A 78 -22.31 6.35 2.43
C GLN A 78 -23.18 6.14 1.20
N GLN A 79 -23.38 4.90 0.73
CA GLN A 79 -24.28 4.61 -0.38
C GLN A 79 -25.75 4.86 0.01
N GLN A 80 -26.15 4.45 1.22
CA GLN A 80 -27.47 4.76 1.77
C GLN A 80 -27.66 6.26 1.96
N MET A 81 -26.65 6.94 2.50
CA MET A 81 -26.64 8.39 2.62
C MET A 81 -26.63 9.08 1.27
N ARG A 82 -25.95 8.57 0.22
CA ARG A 82 -26.02 9.12 -1.14
C ARG A 82 -27.41 9.02 -1.76
N GLY A 83 -28.15 7.95 -1.45
CA GLY A 83 -29.57 7.84 -1.78
C GLY A 83 -30.44 8.93 -1.11
N ALA A 84 -30.00 9.46 0.04
CA ALA A 84 -30.66 10.53 0.78
C ALA A 84 -30.03 11.93 0.60
N ALA A 85 -28.79 12.02 0.12
CA ALA A 85 -27.92 13.20 0.14
C ALA A 85 -27.55 13.69 -1.26
N ALA A 86 -28.38 13.40 -2.26
CA ALA A 86 -28.44 14.20 -3.48
C ALA A 86 -28.67 15.71 -3.22
N SER A 87 -28.84 16.12 -1.94
CA SER A 87 -28.97 17.51 -1.47
C SER A 87 -27.96 17.97 -0.39
N GLY A 88 -26.92 17.20 -0.02
CA GLY A 88 -26.11 17.53 1.17
C GLY A 88 -24.61 17.26 1.06
N GLY A 89 -23.86 18.23 0.55
CA GLY A 89 -22.41 18.15 0.36
C GLY A 89 -21.61 18.17 1.68
N ARG A 90 -20.86 17.09 1.94
CA ARG A 90 -19.70 17.15 2.84
C ARG A 90 -18.59 17.95 2.14
N GLY A 91 -18.43 19.21 2.55
CA GLY A 91 -17.22 20.03 2.43
C GLY A 91 -16.56 20.16 1.05
N ARG A 92 -17.28 20.66 0.04
CA ARG A 92 -16.60 21.37 -1.07
C ARG A 92 -15.71 22.47 -0.46
N GLY A 93 -14.40 22.43 -0.69
CA GLY A 93 -13.46 23.48 -0.29
C GLY A 93 -12.48 23.17 0.87
N ALA A 94 -12.52 22.00 1.51
CA ALA A 94 -11.46 21.60 2.44
C ALA A 94 -10.22 21.13 1.68
N VAL A 95 -9.02 21.57 2.08
CA VAL A 95 -7.77 21.10 1.46
C VAL A 95 -7.54 19.62 1.78
N PRO A 96 -7.32 18.76 0.76
CA PRO A 96 -7.07 17.34 1.00
C PRO A 96 -5.69 17.09 1.61
N ARG A 97 -5.50 15.88 2.12
CA ARG A 97 -4.21 15.42 2.65
C ARG A 97 -3.79 14.17 1.91
N ILE A 98 -2.54 14.17 1.43
CA ILE A 98 -1.98 13.08 0.65
C ILE A 98 -1.01 12.28 1.52
N ALA A 99 -1.08 10.96 1.41
CA ALA A 99 -0.18 10.01 2.01
C ALA A 99 0.75 9.45 0.92
N TYR A 100 2.05 9.71 1.00
CA TYR A 100 3.03 9.26 0.02
C TYR A 100 3.82 8.05 0.51
N LEU A 101 4.01 7.07 -0.37
CA LEU A 101 5.16 6.18 -0.32
C LEU A 101 6.20 6.68 -1.31
N VAL A 102 7.42 6.94 -0.86
CA VAL A 102 8.58 7.19 -1.74
C VAL A 102 9.64 6.12 -1.48
N SER A 103 9.87 5.24 -2.45
CA SER A 103 10.74 4.06 -2.28
C SER A 103 11.93 4.06 -3.24
N GLY A 104 13.10 3.65 -2.78
CA GLY A 104 14.31 3.48 -3.59
C GLY A 104 15.08 2.19 -3.27
N SER A 105 16.16 1.98 -4.01
CA SER A 105 17.10 0.86 -3.88
C SER A 105 18.52 1.36 -3.60
N ALA A 106 19.52 0.47 -3.69
CA ALA A 106 20.93 0.82 -3.50
C ALA A 106 21.38 2.02 -4.35
N GLY A 107 21.92 3.05 -3.69
CA GLY A 107 22.42 4.28 -4.30
C GLY A 107 21.36 5.34 -4.61
N ASP A 108 20.10 5.11 -4.24
CA ASP A 108 19.00 6.06 -4.46
C ASP A 108 18.80 7.05 -3.30
N GLY A 109 19.60 7.00 -2.24
CA GLY A 109 19.43 7.83 -1.05
C GLY A 109 19.41 9.34 -1.33
N ALA A 110 20.23 9.82 -2.28
CA ALA A 110 20.22 11.23 -2.68
C ALA A 110 18.95 11.60 -3.46
N ALA A 111 18.59 10.80 -4.48
CA ALA A 111 17.40 11.00 -5.28
C ALA A 111 16.11 10.96 -4.43
N LEU A 112 16.03 10.06 -3.44
CA LEU A 112 14.93 10.02 -2.48
C LEU A 112 14.82 11.31 -1.65
N ARG A 113 15.94 11.83 -1.14
CA ARG A 113 15.94 13.09 -0.37
C ARG A 113 15.51 14.27 -1.23
N ARG A 114 16.02 14.36 -2.46
CA ARG A 114 15.64 15.39 -3.43
C ARG A 114 14.14 15.35 -3.73
N THR A 115 13.63 14.17 -4.07
CA THR A 115 12.22 13.93 -4.37
C THR A 115 11.33 14.24 -3.16
N LEU A 116 11.71 13.80 -1.96
CA LEU A 116 10.96 14.11 -0.74
C LEU A 116 10.85 15.62 -0.49
N ARG A 117 11.94 16.38 -0.69
CA ARG A 117 11.92 17.84 -0.56
C ARG A 117 11.05 18.52 -1.62
N ALA A 118 11.03 17.99 -2.84
CA ALA A 118 10.17 18.47 -3.92
C ALA A 118 8.68 18.22 -3.65
N LEU A 119 8.37 17.10 -2.99
CA LEU A 119 7.00 16.68 -2.66
C LEU A 119 6.49 17.19 -1.31
N TYR A 120 7.32 17.87 -0.51
CA TYR A 120 6.99 18.13 0.88
C TYR A 120 5.92 19.21 1.05
N HIS A 121 4.92 18.90 1.87
CA HIS A 121 3.91 19.82 2.37
C HIS A 121 3.52 19.39 3.79
N PRO A 122 3.39 20.31 4.76
CA PRO A 122 3.15 19.97 6.17
C PRO A 122 1.78 19.31 6.44
N SER A 123 0.79 19.48 5.56
CA SER A 123 -0.49 18.75 5.66
C SER A 123 -0.42 17.28 5.27
N ASN A 124 0.58 16.88 4.49
CA ASN A 124 0.69 15.53 3.93
C ASN A 124 1.46 14.60 4.87
N MET A 125 1.40 13.29 4.60
CA MET A 125 2.14 12.26 5.33
C MET A 125 3.06 11.49 4.38
N TYR A 126 4.23 11.09 4.86
CA TYR A 126 5.25 10.46 4.02
C TYR A 126 5.82 9.22 4.69
N VAL A 127 5.82 8.10 3.97
CA VAL A 127 6.63 6.93 4.28
C VAL A 127 7.76 6.84 3.26
N VAL A 128 8.98 6.83 3.74
CA VAL A 128 10.20 6.76 2.92
C VAL A 128 10.88 5.42 3.17
N HIS A 129 11.24 4.72 2.10
CA HIS A 129 11.81 3.37 2.18
C HIS A 129 13.01 3.23 1.24
N LEU A 130 14.13 2.74 1.77
CA LEU A 130 15.23 2.16 1.00
C LEU A 130 15.22 0.66 1.24
N ASP A 131 15.20 -0.12 0.17
CA ASP A 131 15.13 -1.58 0.24
C ASP A 131 16.42 -2.22 0.78
N LEU A 132 16.40 -3.54 1.00
CA LEU A 132 17.56 -4.29 1.52
C LEU A 132 18.72 -4.45 0.54
N GLU A 133 18.58 -4.07 -0.73
CA GLU A 133 19.74 -3.95 -1.62
C GLU A 133 20.62 -2.77 -1.20
N ALA A 134 20.02 -1.71 -0.66
CA ALA A 134 20.76 -0.56 -0.14
C ALA A 134 21.60 -0.94 1.10
N PRO A 135 22.90 -0.57 1.11
CA PRO A 135 23.77 -0.81 2.25
C PRO A 135 23.17 -0.28 3.56
N ALA A 136 23.47 -0.96 4.67
CA ALA A 136 22.99 -0.53 5.98
C ALA A 136 23.43 0.90 6.35
N THR A 137 24.60 1.32 5.87
CA THR A 137 25.12 2.69 6.02
C THR A 137 24.22 3.70 5.32
N GLU A 138 23.89 3.48 4.03
CA GLU A 138 23.02 4.36 3.25
C GLU A 138 21.62 4.50 3.89
N ARG A 139 21.05 3.38 4.35
CA ARG A 139 19.76 3.38 5.06
C ARG A 139 19.83 4.13 6.39
N ALA A 140 20.91 3.97 7.14
CA ALA A 140 21.12 4.69 8.40
C ALA A 140 21.31 6.19 8.16
N GLU A 141 22.05 6.57 7.12
CA GLU A 141 22.26 7.96 6.71
C GLU A 141 20.94 8.63 6.30
N LEU A 142 20.09 7.97 5.51
CA LEU A 142 18.76 8.49 5.17
C LEU A 142 17.92 8.73 6.43
N ALA A 143 17.89 7.76 7.34
CA ALA A 143 17.14 7.88 8.60
C ALA A 143 17.70 9.01 9.50
N ALA A 144 19.03 9.17 9.56
CA ALA A 144 19.67 10.23 10.30
C ALA A 144 19.39 11.61 9.68
N ALA A 145 19.48 11.73 8.35
CA ALA A 145 19.20 12.98 7.63
C ALA A 145 17.76 13.45 7.83
N VAL A 146 16.78 12.54 7.72
CA VAL A 146 15.37 12.89 7.96
C VAL A 146 15.13 13.31 9.41
N ARG A 147 15.76 12.61 10.38
CA ARG A 147 15.64 12.95 11.81
C ARG A 147 16.30 14.28 12.16
N ALA A 148 17.40 14.63 11.49
CA ALA A 148 18.14 15.86 11.76
C ALA A 148 17.52 17.10 11.09
N ASP A 149 16.66 16.92 10.08
CA ASP A 149 16.02 18.03 9.38
C ASP A 149 15.02 18.75 10.31
N PRO A 150 15.15 20.08 10.50
CA PRO A 150 14.29 20.84 11.41
C PRO A 150 12.83 20.91 10.93
N VAL A 151 12.58 20.86 9.62
CA VAL A 151 11.23 20.92 9.05
C VAL A 151 10.51 19.60 9.33
N TYR A 152 11.13 18.46 8.99
CA TYR A 152 10.55 17.15 9.26
C TYR A 152 10.35 16.91 10.76
N SER A 153 11.30 17.36 11.59
CA SER A 153 11.20 17.26 13.05
C SER A 153 10.05 18.08 13.64
N ARG A 154 9.79 19.27 13.08
CA ARG A 154 8.72 20.17 13.54
C ARG A 154 7.34 19.58 13.26
N PHE A 155 7.10 19.10 12.05
CA PHE A 155 5.78 18.62 11.63
C PHE A 155 5.55 17.14 11.90
N ARG A 156 6.62 16.35 12.08
CA ARG A 156 6.58 14.92 12.42
C ARG A 156 5.73 14.07 11.46
N ASN A 157 5.74 14.46 10.18
CA ASN A 157 4.91 13.86 9.13
C ASN A 157 5.73 13.01 8.13
N VAL A 158 7.01 12.75 8.42
CA VAL A 158 7.88 11.88 7.60
C VAL A 158 8.35 10.69 8.44
N LYS A 159 8.07 9.48 7.96
CA LYS A 159 8.47 8.22 8.58
C LYS A 159 9.42 7.46 7.67
N VAL A 160 10.63 7.17 8.15
CA VAL A 160 11.58 6.29 7.46
C VAL A 160 11.37 4.85 7.93
N VAL A 161 11.20 3.92 6.99
CA VAL A 161 11.13 2.48 7.28
C VAL A 161 12.54 1.97 7.58
N THR A 162 12.86 1.82 8.87
CA THR A 162 14.19 1.39 9.32
C THR A 162 14.43 -0.11 9.16
N ARG A 163 13.38 -0.91 9.37
CA ARG A 163 13.35 -2.34 9.04
C ARG A 163 12.97 -2.50 7.58
N ALA A 164 13.95 -2.31 6.71
CA ALA A 164 13.79 -2.36 5.27
C ALA A 164 13.27 -3.73 4.78
N ASN A 165 12.46 -3.69 3.74
CA ASN A 165 12.01 -4.85 2.98
C ASN A 165 12.99 -5.09 1.82
N LEU A 166 13.18 -6.35 1.39
CA LEU A 166 13.81 -6.62 0.11
C LEU A 166 12.74 -6.53 -0.98
N VAL A 167 13.01 -5.80 -2.06
CA VAL A 167 12.01 -5.51 -3.10
C VAL A 167 12.53 -5.95 -4.46
N THR A 168 11.84 -6.87 -5.13
CA THR A 168 12.06 -7.19 -6.54
C THR A 168 10.95 -6.57 -7.39
N TYR A 169 11.34 -5.87 -8.46
CA TYR A 169 10.39 -5.11 -9.30
C TYR A 169 9.33 -6.00 -9.98
N ARG A 170 9.75 -7.18 -10.44
CA ARG A 170 8.89 -8.12 -11.16
C ARG A 170 8.13 -9.07 -10.24
N GLY A 171 8.41 -9.07 -8.95
CA GLY A 171 7.83 -9.98 -7.97
C GLY A 171 6.76 -9.34 -7.08
N PRO A 172 6.07 -10.16 -6.26
CA PRO A 172 5.14 -9.71 -5.23
C PRO A 172 5.76 -8.88 -4.11
N THR A 173 7.07 -8.93 -3.87
CA THR A 173 7.69 -8.18 -2.76
C THR A 173 7.51 -6.67 -2.89
N MET A 174 7.40 -6.13 -4.12
CA MET A 174 7.03 -4.73 -4.32
C MET A 174 5.59 -4.43 -3.90
N VAL A 175 4.63 -5.32 -4.19
CA VAL A 175 3.24 -5.19 -3.70
C VAL A 175 3.20 -5.23 -2.18
N ALA A 176 3.92 -6.18 -1.57
CA ALA A 176 4.01 -6.31 -0.12
C ALA A 176 4.62 -5.04 0.52
N ASN A 177 5.63 -4.43 -0.10
CA ASN A 177 6.21 -3.17 0.36
C ASN A 177 5.21 -2.01 0.28
N THR A 178 4.46 -1.89 -0.82
CA THR A 178 3.41 -0.87 -0.96
C THR A 178 2.32 -1.05 0.11
N LEU A 179 1.87 -2.28 0.35
CA LEU A 179 0.90 -2.59 1.41
C LEU A 179 1.45 -2.33 2.80
N HIS A 180 2.74 -2.59 3.05
CA HIS A 180 3.39 -2.28 4.33
C HIS A 180 3.42 -0.77 4.60
N ALA A 181 3.80 0.04 3.61
CA ALA A 181 3.79 1.50 3.74
C ALA A 181 2.37 2.03 3.96
N ALA A 182 1.39 1.52 3.21
CA ALA A 182 -0.01 1.84 3.39
C ALA A 182 -0.50 1.50 4.81
N ALA A 183 -0.14 0.33 5.36
CA ALA A 183 -0.50 -0.06 6.72
C ALA A 183 0.12 0.88 7.78
N ILE A 184 1.36 1.35 7.58
CA ILE A 184 1.96 2.37 8.44
C ILE A 184 1.16 3.68 8.38
N LEU A 185 0.78 4.13 7.18
CA LEU A 185 0.01 5.36 6.98
C LEU A 185 -1.42 5.28 7.54
N LEU A 186 -2.07 4.12 7.48
CA LEU A 186 -3.36 3.90 8.15
C LEU A 186 -3.24 3.96 9.68
N ARG A 187 -2.14 3.43 10.24
CA ARG A 187 -1.93 3.36 11.68
C ARG A 187 -1.43 4.67 12.29
N GLU A 188 -0.49 5.34 11.62
CA GLU A 188 0.27 6.47 12.15
C GLU A 188 0.05 7.77 11.36
N GLY A 189 -0.58 7.70 10.17
CA GLY A 189 -0.79 8.84 9.27
C GLY A 189 -1.93 9.78 9.66
N GLY A 190 -2.82 9.36 10.56
CA GLY A 190 -4.05 10.08 10.86
C GLY A 190 -4.99 10.15 9.65
N GLU A 191 -5.79 11.22 9.56
CA GLU A 191 -6.75 11.40 8.47
C GLU A 191 -6.05 11.89 7.19
N TRP A 192 -6.14 11.10 6.12
CA TRP A 192 -5.72 11.45 4.76
C TRP A 192 -6.73 10.93 3.74
N ASP A 193 -6.67 11.49 2.53
CA ASP A 193 -7.70 11.28 1.49
C ASP A 193 -7.23 10.33 0.39
N TRP A 194 -5.98 10.52 -0.05
CA TRP A 194 -5.36 9.75 -1.12
C TRP A 194 -3.98 9.25 -0.74
N PHE A 195 -3.66 8.06 -1.21
CA PHE A 195 -2.37 7.41 -1.16
C PHE A 195 -1.72 7.45 -2.55
N ILE A 196 -0.48 7.92 -2.63
CA ILE A 196 0.30 7.94 -3.87
C ILE A 196 1.61 7.16 -3.64
N ASN A 197 1.90 6.19 -4.50
CA ASN A 197 3.20 5.51 -4.50
C ASN A 197 4.11 6.11 -5.56
N LEU A 198 5.37 6.35 -5.21
CA LEU A 198 6.42 6.87 -6.07
C LEU A 198 7.74 6.12 -5.79
N SER A 199 8.63 6.09 -6.78
CA SER A 199 9.99 5.62 -6.62
C SER A 199 11.00 6.77 -6.60
N ALA A 200 12.27 6.44 -6.32
CA ALA A 200 13.38 7.37 -6.44
C ALA A 200 13.66 7.86 -7.88
N SER A 201 13.02 7.25 -8.89
CA SER A 201 13.12 7.68 -10.29
C SER A 201 11.89 8.45 -10.78
N ASP A 202 10.95 8.77 -9.88
CA ASP A 202 9.80 9.63 -10.15
C ASP A 202 10.09 11.06 -9.67
N TYR A 203 9.51 12.06 -10.32
CA TYR A 203 9.65 13.45 -9.90
C TYR A 203 8.37 14.26 -10.19
N PRO A 204 7.97 15.20 -9.30
CA PRO A 204 6.80 16.04 -9.54
C PRO A 204 7.05 17.07 -10.66
N LEU A 205 6.00 17.33 -11.45
CA LEU A 205 5.93 18.36 -12.49
C LEU A 205 5.04 19.55 -12.11
N VAL A 206 4.45 19.50 -10.90
CA VAL A 206 3.61 20.55 -10.30
C VAL A 206 3.97 20.68 -8.82
N THR A 207 3.71 21.85 -8.24
CA THR A 207 3.93 22.05 -6.81
C THR A 207 2.88 21.28 -5.98
N GLN A 208 3.14 21.08 -4.69
CA GLN A 208 2.12 20.49 -3.82
C GLN A 208 0.88 21.39 -3.67
N ASP A 209 1.07 22.72 -3.66
CA ASP A 209 -0.04 23.66 -3.60
C ASP A 209 -0.91 23.56 -4.86
N ASP A 210 -0.32 23.39 -6.05
CA ASP A 210 -1.05 23.12 -7.30
C ASP A 210 -1.88 21.85 -7.19
N LEU A 211 -1.24 20.75 -6.76
CA LEU A 211 -1.88 19.44 -6.66
C LEU A 211 -3.03 19.49 -5.66
N LEU A 212 -2.79 19.97 -4.44
CA LEU A 212 -3.80 20.08 -3.40
C LEU A 212 -4.95 20.99 -3.79
N TYR A 213 -4.68 22.09 -4.50
CA TYR A 213 -5.70 23.01 -5.01
C TYR A 213 -6.62 22.30 -5.99
N VAL A 214 -6.08 21.63 -7.01
CA VAL A 214 -6.93 20.91 -7.99
C VAL A 214 -7.69 19.77 -7.33
N LEU A 215 -7.04 18.99 -6.45
CA LEU A 215 -7.69 17.88 -5.76
C LEU A 215 -8.81 18.34 -4.81
N SER A 216 -8.77 19.59 -4.30
CA SER A 216 -9.82 20.12 -3.42
C SER A 216 -11.19 20.27 -4.11
N ASP A 217 -11.20 20.39 -5.43
CA ASP A 217 -12.40 20.46 -6.26
C ASP A 217 -12.91 19.07 -6.69
N LEU A 218 -12.13 18.01 -6.50
CA LEU A 218 -12.47 16.67 -6.97
C LEU A 218 -13.31 15.88 -5.97
N PRO A 219 -14.20 14.98 -6.45
CA PRO A 219 -14.82 14.00 -5.59
C PRO A 219 -13.77 13.08 -4.94
N ARG A 220 -13.74 13.07 -3.59
CA ARG A 220 -12.75 12.32 -2.78
C ARG A 220 -12.79 10.79 -2.95
N GLN A 221 -13.83 10.28 -3.60
CA GLN A 221 -13.98 8.85 -3.88
C GLN A 221 -13.21 8.37 -5.11
N LEU A 222 -12.64 9.27 -5.93
CA LEU A 222 -12.00 8.86 -7.18
C LEU A 222 -10.63 8.22 -6.96
N ASN A 223 -10.38 7.09 -7.62
CA ASN A 223 -9.13 6.35 -7.64
C ASN A 223 -8.49 6.48 -9.02
N PHE A 224 -7.33 7.10 -9.14
CA PHE A 224 -6.60 7.21 -10.41
C PHE A 224 -5.67 6.01 -10.56
N ILE A 225 -6.07 5.10 -11.44
CA ILE A 225 -5.41 3.82 -11.67
C ILE A 225 -5.64 3.45 -13.14
N GLU A 226 -4.56 3.45 -13.93
CA GLU A 226 -4.64 2.97 -15.32
C GLU A 226 -4.85 1.46 -15.32
N HIS A 227 -5.82 0.96 -16.07
CA HIS A 227 -6.20 -0.45 -16.06
C HIS A 227 -6.87 -0.91 -17.36
N THR A 228 -6.71 -2.20 -17.64
CA THR A 228 -7.44 -2.93 -18.67
C THR A 228 -7.61 -4.40 -18.28
N SER A 229 -8.74 -4.98 -18.65
CA SER A 229 -9.01 -6.41 -18.58
C SER A 229 -8.64 -7.16 -19.85
N ASP A 230 -8.36 -6.46 -20.95
CA ASP A 230 -7.76 -7.05 -22.14
C ASP A 230 -6.26 -7.24 -21.90
N ILE A 231 -5.95 -8.36 -21.25
CA ILE A 231 -4.58 -8.70 -20.86
C ILE A 231 -3.79 -9.35 -22.01
N GLY A 232 -4.44 -9.74 -23.13
CA GLY A 232 -3.82 -10.28 -24.34
C GLY A 232 -2.63 -11.23 -24.09
N TRP A 233 -1.46 -10.88 -24.63
CA TRP A 233 -0.22 -11.66 -24.47
C TRP A 233 0.24 -11.82 -23.01
N LYS A 234 -0.13 -10.88 -22.12
CA LYS A 234 0.22 -10.93 -20.69
C LYS A 234 -0.41 -12.15 -20.01
N GLU A 235 -1.53 -12.67 -20.52
CA GLU A 235 -2.11 -13.92 -20.02
C GLU A 235 -1.07 -15.07 -20.08
N TYR A 236 -0.47 -15.26 -21.25
CA TYR A 236 0.44 -16.37 -21.51
C TYR A 236 1.86 -16.13 -20.98
N GLN A 237 2.28 -14.86 -20.87
CA GLN A 237 3.63 -14.50 -20.43
C GLN A 237 3.72 -14.12 -18.94
N ARG A 238 2.61 -13.77 -18.28
CA ARG A 238 2.60 -13.30 -16.88
C ARG A 238 1.64 -14.05 -15.97
N ALA A 239 0.41 -14.34 -16.44
CA ALA A 239 -0.63 -14.95 -15.60
C ALA A 239 -0.49 -16.47 -15.46
N LYS A 240 -0.32 -17.17 -16.59
CA LYS A 240 -0.16 -18.63 -16.65
C LYS A 240 1.20 -19.13 -16.14
N PRO A 241 2.34 -18.45 -16.42
CA PRO A 241 3.60 -18.82 -15.82
C PRO A 241 3.57 -18.61 -14.30
N VAL A 242 4.33 -19.43 -13.58
CA VAL A 242 4.47 -19.36 -12.13
C VAL A 242 5.90 -18.94 -11.82
N ILE A 243 6.05 -17.92 -10.98
CA ILE A 243 7.36 -17.44 -10.54
C ILE A 243 7.49 -17.56 -9.02
N ILE A 244 8.73 -17.71 -8.54
CA ILE A 244 9.08 -17.52 -7.13
C ILE A 244 9.96 -16.28 -7.05
N ASP A 245 9.58 -15.36 -6.18
CA ASP A 245 10.36 -14.17 -5.87
C ASP A 245 11.52 -14.53 -4.93
N PRO A 246 12.79 -14.36 -5.34
CA PRO A 246 13.94 -14.61 -4.50
C PRO A 246 13.93 -13.82 -3.20
N GLY A 247 13.29 -12.63 -3.19
CA GLY A 247 13.17 -11.81 -2.00
C GLY A 247 12.38 -12.45 -0.86
N LEU A 248 11.68 -13.57 -1.11
CA LEU A 248 10.96 -14.33 -0.09
C LEU A 248 11.83 -15.35 0.66
N TYR A 249 12.98 -15.75 0.11
CA TYR A 249 13.83 -16.81 0.70
C TYR A 249 15.33 -16.48 0.72
N SER A 250 15.75 -15.37 0.12
CA SER A 250 17.13 -14.92 0.05
C SER A 250 17.22 -13.42 0.35
N LEU A 251 18.35 -13.01 0.94
CA LEU A 251 18.71 -11.59 1.09
C LEU A 251 19.49 -11.05 -0.10
N GLN A 252 19.99 -11.94 -0.97
CA GLN A 252 20.64 -11.55 -2.22
C GLN A 252 19.57 -11.29 -3.28
N LYS A 253 19.48 -10.04 -3.73
CA LYS A 253 18.55 -9.65 -4.80
C LYS A 253 18.96 -10.28 -6.13
N SER A 254 18.01 -10.92 -6.80
CA SER A 254 18.16 -11.46 -8.16
C SER A 254 16.83 -11.38 -8.91
N ASP A 255 16.86 -11.67 -10.21
CA ASP A 255 15.62 -11.78 -10.99
C ASP A 255 14.79 -12.98 -10.54
N VAL A 256 13.50 -12.97 -10.89
CA VAL A 256 12.53 -13.99 -10.48
C VAL A 256 12.94 -15.40 -10.93
N PHE A 257 12.67 -16.38 -10.07
CA PHE A 257 12.88 -17.79 -10.42
C PHE A 257 11.65 -18.32 -11.14
N TRP A 258 11.85 -18.93 -12.32
CA TRP A 258 10.77 -19.46 -13.14
C TRP A 258 10.49 -20.93 -12.80
N ILE A 259 9.21 -21.25 -12.63
CA ILE A 259 8.75 -22.62 -12.50
C ILE A 259 8.43 -23.17 -13.89
N THR A 260 8.84 -24.42 -14.14
CA THR A 260 8.61 -25.13 -15.41
C THR A 260 7.12 -25.26 -15.71
N GLU A 261 6.34 -25.60 -14.68
CA GLU A 261 4.91 -25.81 -14.82
C GLU A 261 4.10 -24.52 -14.82
N LYS A 262 3.03 -24.53 -15.61
CA LYS A 262 2.10 -23.41 -15.76
C LYS A 262 0.78 -23.72 -15.05
N ARG A 263 0.04 -22.67 -14.72
CA ARG A 263 -1.32 -22.76 -14.17
C ARG A 263 -2.36 -22.20 -15.14
N SER A 264 -3.63 -22.53 -14.93
CA SER A 264 -4.74 -21.81 -15.53
C SER A 264 -4.92 -20.43 -14.88
N VAL A 265 -5.58 -19.52 -15.59
CA VAL A 265 -6.06 -18.25 -15.02
C VAL A 265 -7.15 -18.53 -13.97
N PRO A 266 -7.35 -17.64 -12.98
CA PRO A 266 -8.33 -17.83 -11.93
C PRO A 266 -9.75 -17.71 -12.50
N THR A 267 -10.66 -18.53 -11.98
CA THR A 267 -12.10 -18.46 -12.29
C THR A 267 -12.90 -17.71 -11.23
N ALA A 268 -12.28 -17.42 -10.08
CA ALA A 268 -12.92 -16.75 -8.94
C ALA A 268 -12.99 -15.23 -9.09
N PHE A 269 -12.16 -14.62 -9.95
CA PHE A 269 -12.12 -13.19 -10.21
C PHE A 269 -11.53 -12.92 -11.60
N LYS A 270 -11.88 -11.77 -12.19
CA LYS A 270 -11.35 -11.34 -13.49
C LYS A 270 -10.00 -10.65 -13.29
N LEU A 271 -8.99 -11.00 -14.09
CA LEU A 271 -7.69 -10.33 -14.03
C LEU A 271 -7.74 -8.96 -14.71
N PHE A 272 -7.08 -7.99 -14.08
CA PHE A 272 -6.81 -6.67 -14.65
C PHE A 272 -5.31 -6.39 -14.57
N THR A 273 -4.82 -5.60 -15.52
CA THR A 273 -3.44 -5.11 -15.51
C THR A 273 -3.38 -3.63 -15.86
N GLY A 274 -2.30 -2.96 -15.44
CA GLY A 274 -2.06 -1.56 -15.77
C GLY A 274 -0.76 -1.04 -15.19
N SER A 275 -0.66 0.27 -15.02
CA SER A 275 0.50 0.94 -14.43
C SER A 275 0.71 0.56 -12.96
N ALA A 276 1.97 0.38 -12.53
CA ALA A 276 2.27 0.16 -11.11
C ALA A 276 2.13 1.44 -10.25
N TRP A 277 1.88 2.60 -10.88
CA TRP A 277 1.80 3.91 -10.23
C TRP A 277 0.35 4.36 -10.17
N MET A 278 -0.07 4.82 -8.99
CA MET A 278 -1.49 5.02 -8.72
C MET A 278 -1.69 6.15 -7.72
N MET A 279 -2.87 6.76 -7.74
CA MET A 279 -3.41 7.55 -6.63
C MET A 279 -4.71 6.92 -6.16
N LEU A 280 -4.67 6.29 -4.98
CA LEU A 280 -5.74 5.47 -4.45
C LEU A 280 -6.38 6.13 -3.24
N THR A 281 -7.70 6.03 -3.11
CA THR A 281 -8.44 6.57 -1.96
C THR A 281 -8.08 5.88 -0.66
N HIS A 282 -8.19 6.61 0.44
CA HIS A 282 -8.05 6.07 1.79
C HIS A 282 -8.98 4.87 2.02
N GLN A 283 -10.23 4.94 1.55
CA GLN A 283 -11.17 3.83 1.71
C GLN A 283 -10.72 2.56 0.97
N PHE A 284 -10.20 2.69 -0.24
CA PHE A 284 -9.72 1.54 -0.99
C PHE A 284 -8.47 0.90 -0.35
N ILE A 285 -7.57 1.72 0.18
CA ILE A 285 -6.40 1.24 0.92
C ILE A 285 -6.80 0.58 2.24
N GLU A 286 -7.74 1.17 2.98
CA GLU A 286 -8.34 0.57 4.19
C GLU A 286 -8.95 -0.80 3.85
N TYR A 287 -9.66 -0.93 2.73
CA TYR A 287 -10.22 -2.21 2.25
C TYR A 287 -9.14 -3.26 1.98
N CYS A 288 -8.04 -2.87 1.32
CA CYS A 288 -6.95 -3.79 1.00
C CYS A 288 -6.26 -4.36 2.25
N ILE A 289 -6.22 -3.61 3.36
CA ILE A 289 -5.50 -3.99 4.59
C ILE A 289 -6.46 -4.58 5.65
N TRP A 290 -7.56 -3.89 5.90
CA TRP A 290 -8.50 -4.15 7.01
C TRP A 290 -9.82 -4.75 6.55
N GLY A 291 -10.13 -4.76 5.25
CA GLY A 291 -11.42 -5.23 4.75
C GLY A 291 -11.81 -6.60 5.31
N TRP A 292 -13.09 -6.76 5.67
CA TRP A 292 -13.64 -8.03 6.17
C TRP A 292 -13.90 -9.01 5.02
N ASP A 293 -14.07 -8.50 3.80
CA ASP A 293 -14.12 -9.34 2.60
C ASP A 293 -12.77 -10.03 2.35
N ASN A 294 -12.81 -11.25 1.79
CA ASN A 294 -11.60 -12.06 1.59
C ASN A 294 -10.88 -11.79 0.26
N LEU A 295 -11.51 -11.09 -0.69
CA LEU A 295 -10.99 -10.88 -2.04
C LEU A 295 -9.57 -10.30 -2.05
N PRO A 296 -9.21 -9.22 -1.30
CA PRO A 296 -7.84 -8.72 -1.28
C PRO A 296 -6.82 -9.80 -0.90
N ARG A 297 -7.15 -10.66 0.09
CA ARG A 297 -6.28 -11.73 0.56
C ARG A 297 -6.15 -12.85 -0.49
N THR A 298 -7.26 -13.26 -1.09
CA THR A 298 -7.27 -14.26 -2.16
C THR A 298 -6.49 -13.78 -3.39
N VAL A 299 -6.66 -12.53 -3.80
CA VAL A 299 -5.92 -11.93 -4.90
C VAL A 299 -4.44 -11.82 -4.53
N LEU A 300 -4.09 -11.39 -3.32
CA LEU A 300 -2.70 -11.31 -2.86
C LEU A 300 -2.00 -12.68 -2.91
N MET A 301 -2.68 -13.74 -2.45
CA MET A 301 -2.18 -15.12 -2.55
C MET A 301 -1.94 -15.53 -4.01
N TYR A 302 -2.84 -15.19 -4.92
CA TYR A 302 -2.67 -15.50 -6.35
C TYR A 302 -1.49 -14.73 -6.97
N TYR A 303 -1.33 -13.46 -6.60
CA TYR A 303 -0.26 -12.59 -7.07
C TYR A 303 1.11 -12.90 -6.43
N ALA A 304 1.18 -13.70 -5.35
CA ALA A 304 2.46 -14.18 -4.82
C ALA A 304 3.34 -14.93 -5.83
N ASN A 305 2.74 -15.47 -6.91
CA ASN A 305 3.47 -16.17 -7.97
C ASN A 305 3.12 -15.64 -9.38
N PHE A 306 2.74 -14.37 -9.48
CA PHE A 306 2.41 -13.71 -10.76
C PHE A 306 3.55 -12.77 -11.19
N LEU A 307 3.91 -12.79 -12.48
CA LEU A 307 4.96 -11.92 -12.98
C LEU A 307 4.49 -10.45 -13.11
N SER A 308 5.30 -9.50 -12.65
CA SER A 308 4.94 -8.07 -12.61
C SER A 308 3.70 -7.83 -11.75
N SER A 309 3.67 -8.44 -10.57
CA SER A 309 2.55 -8.34 -9.63
C SER A 309 2.05 -6.92 -9.29
N PRO A 310 2.92 -5.90 -9.16
CA PRO A 310 2.49 -4.51 -8.92
C PRO A 310 1.57 -3.95 -10.01
N GLU A 311 1.74 -4.42 -11.24
CA GLU A 311 0.94 -4.02 -12.41
C GLU A 311 -0.43 -4.76 -12.48
N GLY A 312 -0.85 -5.46 -11.42
CA GLY A 312 -2.11 -6.23 -11.48
C GLY A 312 -2.86 -6.41 -10.16
N TYR A 313 -2.18 -6.44 -9.01
CA TYR A 313 -2.84 -6.67 -7.72
C TYR A 313 -3.95 -5.64 -7.44
N PHE A 314 -3.61 -4.35 -7.36
CA PHE A 314 -4.57 -3.29 -7.02
C PHE A 314 -5.67 -3.16 -8.08
N HIS A 315 -5.32 -3.27 -9.35
CA HIS A 315 -6.24 -3.27 -10.50
C HIS A 315 -7.29 -4.39 -10.38
N THR A 316 -6.84 -5.60 -10.09
CA THR A 316 -7.72 -6.76 -9.95
C THR A 316 -8.62 -6.62 -8.72
N VAL A 317 -8.09 -6.15 -7.58
CA VAL A 317 -8.92 -5.93 -6.39
C VAL A 317 -9.97 -4.85 -6.65
N ILE A 318 -9.59 -3.67 -7.13
CA ILE A 318 -10.52 -2.54 -7.27
C ILE A 318 -11.65 -2.83 -8.27
N CYS A 319 -11.35 -3.55 -9.35
CA CYS A 319 -12.32 -3.84 -10.40
C CYS A 319 -13.22 -5.05 -10.15
N ASN A 320 -12.88 -5.91 -9.19
CA ASN A 320 -13.74 -7.02 -8.77
C ASN A 320 -14.62 -6.68 -7.56
N VAL A 321 -14.59 -5.43 -7.05
CA VAL A 321 -15.42 -4.97 -5.93
C VAL A 321 -16.49 -4.00 -6.42
N PRO A 322 -17.79 -4.33 -6.28
CA PRO A 322 -18.88 -3.48 -6.75
C PRO A 322 -18.87 -2.04 -6.21
N GLU A 323 -18.40 -1.85 -4.98
CA GLU A 323 -18.33 -0.56 -4.29
C GLU A 323 -17.25 0.37 -4.86
N PHE A 324 -16.17 -0.18 -5.45
CA PHE A 324 -15.05 0.61 -5.95
C PHE A 324 -14.94 0.65 -7.47
N ARG A 325 -15.48 -0.34 -8.19
CA ARG A 325 -15.32 -0.42 -9.66
C ARG A 325 -15.73 0.87 -10.40
N ASN A 326 -16.79 1.54 -9.95
CA ASN A 326 -17.32 2.78 -10.55
C ASN A 326 -16.66 4.06 -9.97
N THR A 327 -15.49 3.92 -9.35
CA THR A 327 -14.73 5.06 -8.79
C THR A 327 -13.38 5.24 -9.47
N THR A 328 -13.07 4.40 -10.45
CA THR A 328 -11.79 4.38 -11.14
C THR A 328 -11.71 5.48 -12.20
N VAL A 329 -10.58 6.18 -12.27
CA VAL A 329 -10.22 7.05 -13.38
C VAL A 329 -9.06 6.36 -14.09
N ASN A 330 -9.26 5.98 -15.35
CA ASN A 330 -8.32 5.16 -16.11
C ASN A 330 -7.09 5.97 -16.60
N HIS A 331 -6.28 6.43 -15.65
CA HIS A 331 -5.07 7.21 -15.85
C HIS A 331 -4.18 7.10 -14.60
N ASP A 332 -2.86 7.00 -14.76
CA ASP A 332 -1.92 6.81 -13.64
C ASP A 332 -1.29 8.11 -13.11
N LEU A 333 -1.60 9.24 -13.76
CA LEU A 333 -1.09 10.60 -13.44
C LEU A 333 0.41 10.77 -13.68
N HIS A 334 1.01 9.93 -14.51
CA HIS A 334 2.42 10.02 -14.87
C HIS A 334 2.60 10.31 -16.36
N PHE A 335 3.56 11.19 -16.66
CA PHE A 335 4.20 11.18 -17.97
C PHE A 335 5.24 10.06 -18.01
N ILE A 336 5.04 9.12 -18.94
CA ILE A 336 5.97 8.00 -19.16
C ILE A 336 6.27 7.93 -20.66
N SER A 337 7.55 8.06 -21.00
CA SER A 337 8.02 7.84 -22.37
C SER A 337 8.52 6.41 -22.54
N TRP A 338 8.09 5.76 -23.62
CA TRP A 338 8.46 4.39 -23.95
C TRP A 338 9.18 4.34 -25.30
N ASP A 339 10.24 3.53 -25.37
CA ASP A 339 10.84 3.18 -26.66
C ASP A 339 9.80 2.47 -27.56
N ASN A 340 9.99 2.52 -28.88
CA ASN A 340 9.19 1.75 -29.83
C ASN A 340 10.08 0.73 -30.57
N PRO A 341 9.89 -0.59 -30.36
CA PRO A 341 8.93 -1.23 -29.45
C PRO A 341 9.29 -1.03 -27.96
N PRO A 342 8.31 -1.12 -27.04
CA PRO A 342 8.54 -0.91 -25.62
C PRO A 342 9.49 -1.96 -25.04
N LYS A 343 10.49 -1.48 -24.29
CA LYS A 343 11.39 -2.32 -23.50
C LYS A 343 10.77 -2.65 -22.13
N GLN A 344 11.49 -3.44 -21.32
CA GLN A 344 11.05 -3.80 -19.96
C GLN A 344 10.90 -2.57 -19.03
N HIS A 345 11.73 -1.54 -19.23
CA HIS A 345 11.69 -0.30 -18.46
C HIS A 345 11.47 0.88 -19.40
N PRO A 346 10.75 1.93 -18.97
CA PRO A 346 10.53 3.12 -19.77
C PRO A 346 11.84 3.85 -20.07
N HIS A 347 11.81 4.72 -21.06
CA HIS A 347 12.91 5.59 -21.45
C HIS A 347 13.35 6.46 -20.25
N TYR A 348 14.67 6.71 -20.14
CA TYR A 348 15.17 7.69 -19.17
C TYR A 348 14.91 9.09 -19.71
N LEU A 349 14.10 9.86 -19.01
CA LEU A 349 13.73 11.21 -19.43
C LEU A 349 14.93 12.14 -19.29
N THR A 350 15.15 12.95 -20.32
CA THR A 350 16.24 13.91 -20.43
C THR A 350 15.70 15.31 -20.73
N LEU A 351 16.58 16.29 -20.90
CA LEU A 351 16.20 17.65 -21.33
C LEU A 351 15.38 17.68 -22.62
N ASN A 352 15.58 16.71 -23.53
CA ASN A 352 14.83 16.62 -24.78
C ASN A 352 13.36 16.26 -24.58
N ASP A 353 13.03 15.63 -23.45
CA ASP A 353 11.67 15.21 -23.13
C ASP A 353 10.88 16.29 -22.35
N PHE A 354 11.53 17.41 -21.99
CA PHE A 354 10.96 18.44 -21.11
C PHE A 354 9.65 19.01 -21.64
N ASP A 355 9.60 19.38 -22.91
CA ASP A 355 8.36 19.91 -23.51
C ASP A 355 7.25 18.85 -23.52
N GLY A 356 7.61 17.58 -23.75
CA GLY A 356 6.67 16.46 -23.66
C GLY A 356 6.07 16.33 -22.26
N MET A 357 6.92 16.43 -21.22
CA MET A 357 6.49 16.44 -19.83
C MET A 357 5.50 17.57 -19.53
N VAL A 358 5.83 18.81 -19.93
CA VAL A 358 4.96 19.97 -19.70
C VAL A 358 3.64 19.84 -20.46
N ASN A 359 3.69 19.44 -21.73
CA ASN A 359 2.51 19.31 -22.59
C ASN A 359 1.57 18.17 -22.19
N SER A 360 2.07 17.15 -21.49
CA SER A 360 1.26 16.05 -20.95
C SER A 360 0.25 16.50 -19.91
N ASN A 361 0.50 17.64 -19.25
CA ASN A 361 -0.27 18.14 -18.11
C ASN A 361 -0.27 17.20 -16.88
N ALA A 362 0.53 16.13 -16.88
CA ALA A 362 0.63 15.20 -15.76
C ALA A 362 1.33 15.85 -14.54
N PRO A 363 0.93 15.51 -13.31
CA PRO A 363 1.56 16.02 -12.10
C PRO A 363 2.89 15.32 -11.77
N PHE A 364 3.17 14.15 -12.35
CA PHE A 364 4.41 13.38 -12.14
C PHE A 364 4.99 12.91 -13.47
N ALA A 365 6.28 12.59 -13.47
CA ALA A 365 6.96 11.98 -14.61
C ALA A 365 7.94 10.90 -14.18
N ARG A 366 8.20 9.96 -15.09
CA ARG A 366 9.21 8.91 -14.92
C ARG A 366 9.71 8.30 -16.25
N LYS A 367 10.92 7.74 -16.29
CA LYS A 367 11.88 7.61 -15.18
C LYS A 367 13.07 8.54 -15.36
N PHE A 368 13.57 9.11 -14.28
CA PHE A 368 14.75 9.97 -14.30
C PHE A 368 16.03 9.22 -13.95
N GLY A 369 17.13 9.62 -14.60
CA GLY A 369 18.47 9.24 -14.17
C GLY A 369 18.84 9.92 -12.85
N ARG A 370 19.82 9.37 -12.14
CA ARG A 370 20.35 10.02 -10.92
C ARG A 370 21.05 11.32 -11.32
N GLU A 371 20.71 12.41 -10.63
CA GLU A 371 21.29 13.74 -10.87
C GLU A 371 21.23 14.16 -12.35
N ASP A 372 20.20 13.73 -13.08
CA ASP A 372 20.02 14.15 -14.46
C ASP A 372 19.74 15.67 -14.53
N PRO A 373 20.39 16.43 -15.43
CA PRO A 373 20.19 17.88 -15.55
C PRO A 373 18.73 18.30 -15.80
N VAL A 374 17.89 17.42 -16.34
CA VAL A 374 16.46 17.71 -16.50
C VAL A 374 15.76 17.96 -15.16
N LEU A 375 16.23 17.33 -14.07
CA LEU A 375 15.67 17.54 -12.74
C LEU A 375 15.90 18.98 -12.26
N ASP A 376 17.05 19.57 -12.59
CA ASP A 376 17.37 20.96 -12.26
C ASP A 376 16.48 21.92 -13.06
N LYS A 377 16.25 21.61 -14.34
CA LYS A 377 15.31 22.36 -15.19
C LYS A 377 13.88 22.29 -14.64
N ILE A 378 13.41 21.13 -14.19
CA ILE A 378 12.10 20.97 -13.54
C ILE A 378 12.02 21.80 -12.26
N ASP A 379 13.04 21.70 -11.41
CA ASP A 379 13.10 22.47 -10.16
C ASP A 379 13.01 23.97 -10.43
N GLN A 380 13.77 24.47 -11.40
CA GLN A 380 13.82 25.89 -11.74
C GLN A 380 12.53 26.39 -12.41
N GLU A 381 12.04 25.69 -13.44
CA GLU A 381 10.98 26.20 -14.32
C GLU A 381 9.56 25.80 -13.90
N LEU A 382 9.39 24.63 -13.27
CA LEU A 382 8.06 24.13 -12.90
C LEU A 382 7.77 24.26 -11.41
N LEU A 383 8.79 24.07 -10.56
CA LEU A 383 8.58 24.00 -9.11
C LEU A 383 9.07 25.25 -8.37
N GLY A 384 9.90 26.09 -8.99
CA GLY A 384 10.57 27.20 -8.31
C GLY A 384 11.43 26.78 -7.11
N ARG A 385 11.93 25.53 -7.11
CA ARG A 385 12.68 24.93 -6.01
C ARG A 385 14.15 25.34 -6.09
N GLN A 386 14.69 25.84 -4.98
CA GLN A 386 16.13 26.07 -4.86
C GLN A 386 16.89 24.74 -4.67
N PRO A 387 18.17 24.64 -5.08
CA PRO A 387 19.01 23.49 -4.80
C PRO A 387 18.97 23.11 -3.30
N ASP A 388 18.77 21.83 -3.00
CA ASP A 388 18.59 21.29 -1.64
C ASP A 388 17.47 21.91 -0.78
N GLY A 389 16.70 22.86 -1.33
CA GLY A 389 15.55 23.49 -0.70
C GLY A 389 14.26 22.69 -0.87
N PHE A 390 13.25 23.09 -0.11
CA PHE A 390 11.86 22.67 -0.31
C PHE A 390 11.20 23.53 -1.39
N VAL A 391 10.14 23.01 -2.02
CA VAL A 391 9.29 23.82 -2.90
C VAL A 391 8.56 24.87 -2.06
N ALA A 392 8.64 26.14 -2.47
CA ALA A 392 7.94 27.22 -1.79
C ALA A 392 6.43 27.07 -2.01
N GLY A 393 5.68 26.93 -0.92
CA GLY A 393 4.22 26.96 -0.90
C GLY A 393 3.73 27.98 0.11
N GLY A 394 2.42 28.13 0.25
CA GLY A 394 1.82 29.04 1.24
C GLY A 394 2.38 28.80 2.65
N TRP A 395 2.56 27.53 3.03
CA TRP A 395 3.06 27.14 4.36
C TRP A 395 4.48 27.61 4.70
N MET A 396 5.34 27.96 3.73
CA MET A 396 6.71 28.40 4.04
C MET A 396 6.76 29.74 4.78
N ASP A 397 5.79 30.61 4.55
CA ASP A 397 5.72 31.89 5.24
C ASP A 397 5.48 31.72 6.75
N LEU A 398 4.94 30.57 7.17
CA LEU A 398 4.81 30.20 8.60
C LEU A 398 6.13 29.80 9.26
N LEU A 399 7.17 29.48 8.46
CA LEU A 399 8.51 29.19 8.96
C LEU A 399 9.35 30.47 9.13
N ASN A 400 9.06 31.52 8.37
CA ASN A 400 9.73 32.81 8.47
C ASN A 400 9.18 33.61 9.67
N THR A 401 9.78 33.44 10.85
CA THR A 401 9.46 34.21 12.06
C THR A 401 9.88 35.69 12.00
N THR A 402 10.43 36.16 10.88
CA THR A 402 10.83 37.54 10.64
C THR A 402 9.95 38.18 9.56
N THR A 403 9.01 39.01 10.03
CA THR A 403 8.33 40.10 9.31
C THR A 403 8.78 40.37 7.88
N VAL A 404 8.05 39.83 6.90
CA VAL A 404 7.92 40.46 5.58
C VAL A 404 6.43 40.49 5.25
N LYS A 405 5.85 41.70 5.24
CA LYS A 405 4.50 41.94 4.73
C LYS A 405 4.51 41.77 3.20
N GLY A 406 4.29 40.56 2.72
CA GLY A 406 3.78 40.30 1.37
C GLY A 406 2.26 40.51 1.30
N SER A 407 1.67 40.54 0.10
CA SER A 407 0.23 40.79 -0.09
C SER A 407 -0.69 39.65 0.37
N PHE A 408 -0.14 38.56 0.91
CA PHE A 408 -0.87 37.40 1.38
C PHE A 408 -0.47 37.11 2.84
N THR A 409 -1.42 37.26 3.76
CA THR A 409 -1.30 36.75 5.13
C THR A 409 -1.55 35.25 5.12
N VAL A 410 -0.49 34.46 5.28
CA VAL A 410 -0.62 33.01 5.54
C VAL A 410 -0.79 32.85 7.04
N GLU A 411 -1.94 32.33 7.45
CA GLU A 411 -2.27 32.14 8.87
C GLU A 411 -2.28 30.64 9.23
N ARG A 412 -2.46 29.75 8.24
CA ARG A 412 -2.60 28.31 8.45
C ARG A 412 -1.86 27.48 7.41
N VAL A 413 -1.51 26.26 7.80
CA VAL A 413 -0.86 25.24 6.95
C VAL A 413 -1.73 24.84 5.74
N GLN A 414 -3.04 25.15 5.76
CA GLN A 414 -3.97 24.85 4.67
C GLN A 414 -4.09 25.98 3.64
N ASP A 415 -3.43 27.12 3.82
CA ASP A 415 -3.52 28.22 2.87
C ASP A 415 -2.59 27.90 1.66
N LEU A 416 -3.20 27.62 0.50
CA LEU A 416 -2.48 27.20 -0.72
C LEU A 416 -2.18 28.39 -1.64
N ARG A 417 -1.05 28.32 -2.36
CA ARG A 417 -0.66 29.25 -3.43
C ARG A 417 -0.51 28.50 -4.77
N PRO A 418 -1.63 28.18 -5.45
CA PRO A 418 -1.56 27.55 -6.76
C PRO A 418 -0.86 28.47 -7.76
N GLY A 419 0.00 27.89 -8.58
CA GLY A 419 0.68 28.52 -9.70
C GLY A 419 0.23 27.95 -11.05
N PRO A 420 1.03 28.11 -12.11
CA PRO A 420 0.69 27.63 -13.45
C PRO A 420 0.55 26.11 -13.56
N GLY A 421 1.08 25.34 -12.60
CA GLY A 421 0.92 23.89 -12.54
C GLY A 421 -0.53 23.46 -12.28
N ALA A 422 -1.27 24.24 -11.49
CA ALA A 422 -2.68 23.99 -11.21
C ALA A 422 -3.53 24.02 -12.48
N ASP A 423 -3.29 24.98 -13.38
CA ASP A 423 -4.05 25.09 -14.63
C ASP A 423 -3.81 23.90 -15.57
N ARG A 424 -2.55 23.45 -15.68
CA ARG A 424 -2.19 22.24 -16.44
C ARG A 424 -2.90 21.03 -15.86
N LEU A 425 -2.73 20.79 -14.56
CA LEU A 425 -3.33 19.63 -13.90
C LEU A 425 -4.85 19.65 -13.99
N LYS A 426 -5.48 20.82 -13.81
CA LYS A 426 -6.93 20.98 -13.96
C LYS A 426 -7.40 20.64 -15.37
N LYS A 427 -6.65 21.03 -16.41
CA LYS A 427 -6.93 20.66 -17.80
C LYS A 427 -6.90 19.15 -17.99
N LEU A 428 -5.88 18.46 -17.47
CA LEU A 428 -5.81 16.99 -17.52
C LEU A 428 -7.01 16.35 -16.84
N VAL A 429 -7.22 16.67 -15.56
CA VAL A 429 -8.25 16.01 -14.75
C VAL A 429 -9.65 16.30 -15.29
N THR A 430 -9.94 17.54 -15.67
CA THR A 430 -11.23 17.88 -16.29
C THR A 430 -11.43 17.07 -17.56
N GLY A 431 -10.41 16.99 -18.43
CA GLY A 431 -10.48 16.20 -19.66
C GLY A 431 -10.74 14.72 -19.43
N LEU A 432 -10.15 14.13 -18.37
CA LEU A 432 -10.41 12.74 -17.97
C LEU A 432 -11.85 12.54 -17.50
N LEU A 433 -12.35 13.44 -16.64
CA LEU A 433 -13.68 13.30 -16.02
C LEU A 433 -14.83 13.68 -16.95
N THR A 434 -14.59 14.53 -17.95
CA THR A 434 -15.60 14.91 -18.96
C THR A 434 -15.47 14.12 -20.26
N GLN A 435 -14.60 13.11 -20.31
CA GLN A 435 -14.42 12.32 -21.51
C GLN A 435 -15.72 11.57 -21.84
N GLU A 436 -16.10 11.54 -23.12
CA GLU A 436 -17.27 10.78 -23.55
C GLU A 436 -17.11 9.29 -23.15
N GLY A 437 -18.17 8.72 -22.58
CA GLY A 437 -18.15 7.37 -22.02
C GLY A 437 -17.28 7.21 -20.78
N PHE A 438 -17.04 8.27 -19.98
CA PHE A 438 -16.29 8.15 -18.71
C PHE A 438 -16.85 7.04 -17.82
N ASP A 439 -18.18 7.00 -17.62
CA ASP A 439 -18.83 5.97 -16.80
C ASP A 439 -18.68 4.56 -17.41
N ASP A 440 -18.54 4.46 -18.74
CA ASP A 440 -18.32 3.19 -19.44
C ASP A 440 -16.85 2.73 -19.38
N LYS A 441 -15.93 3.62 -19.00
CA LYS A 441 -14.48 3.35 -18.91
C LYS A 441 -14.03 2.80 -17.56
N HIS A 442 -14.97 2.62 -16.64
CA HIS A 442 -14.72 1.97 -15.37
C HIS A 442 -14.49 0.48 -15.56
N CYS A 443 -13.29 0.01 -15.22
CA CYS A 443 -12.95 -1.42 -15.16
C CYS A 443 -13.25 -2.16 -16.47
N LEU A 444 -12.80 -1.54 -17.58
CA LEU A 444 -12.84 -2.07 -18.95
C LEU A 444 -12.24 -3.47 -19.06
#